data_AF-A0A2H1KPJ5-F1
#
_entry.id   AF-A0A2H1KPJ5-F1
#
_cell.length_a   1.000
_cell.length_b   1.000
_cell.length_c   1.000
_cell.angle_alpha   90.00
_cell.angle_beta   90.00
_cell.angle_gamma   90.00
#
_symmetry.space_group_name_H-M   'P 1'
#
loop_
_entity.id
_entity.type
_entity.pdbx_description
1 polymer ?
#
loop_
_entity_poly.entity_id
_entity_poly.type
_entity_poly.pdbx_seq_one_letter_code
_entity_poly.pdbx_strand_id
1 'polypeptide(L)'
;MRELAADGIPVAVSCRVLKLSRQPYYRWLAAPIPEAVVIEAYRADALFDAHRDDPEFGYRYLADEAEAAGQPMAARTAWRLCSANDWFSGSS
;
A
#
# COMPACT_ATOMS: atom_id res chain seq x y z
N MET A 1 -14.13 16.08 31.50
CA MET A 1 -14.63 15.67 30.17
C MET A 1 -13.66 14.63 29.60
N ARG A 2 -14.14 13.42 29.26
CA ARG A 2 -13.29 12.31 28.78
C ARG A 2 -13.40 12.25 27.26
N GLU A 3 -12.42 12.80 26.54
CA GLU A 3 -12.39 12.68 25.07
C GLU A 3 -12.20 11.22 24.66
N LEU A 4 -13.14 10.72 23.87
CA LEU A 4 -13.11 9.42 23.21
C LEU A 4 -12.98 9.64 21.70
N ALA A 5 -12.26 8.76 21.02
CA ALA A 5 -12.24 8.68 19.56
C ALA A 5 -13.54 8.06 19.02
N ALA A 6 -13.73 8.07 17.69
CA ALA A 6 -14.90 7.49 17.02
C ALA A 6 -15.14 6.01 17.41
N ASP A 7 -14.06 5.27 17.67
CA ASP A 7 -14.11 3.85 18.06
C ASP A 7 -14.34 3.62 19.57
N GLY A 8 -14.71 4.66 20.33
CA GLY A 8 -14.94 4.58 21.78
C GLY A 8 -13.67 4.46 22.64
N ILE A 9 -12.49 4.47 22.02
CA ILE A 9 -11.19 4.41 22.71
C ILE A 9 -10.82 5.81 23.24
N PRO A 10 -10.41 5.97 24.52
CA PRO A 10 -9.96 7.25 25.02
C PRO A 10 -8.76 7.78 24.24
N VAL A 11 -8.78 9.05 23.83
CA VAL A 11 -7.69 9.68 23.04
C VAL A 11 -6.33 9.54 23.73
N ALA A 12 -6.30 9.61 25.06
CA ALA A 12 -5.08 9.42 25.85
C ALA A 12 -4.46 8.02 25.70
N VAL A 13 -5.30 6.98 25.49
CA VAL A 13 -4.84 5.61 25.24
C VAL A 13 -4.25 5.51 23.83
N SER A 14 -4.96 6.01 22.82
CA SER A 14 -4.49 6.02 21.42
C SER A 14 -3.15 6.77 21.29
N CYS A 15 -3.05 7.97 21.87
CA CYS A 15 -1.82 8.76 21.91
C CYS A 15 -0.65 8.00 22.57
N ARG A 16 -0.90 7.25 23.64
CA ARG A 16 0.15 6.45 24.31
C ARG A 16 0.65 5.30 23.43
N VAL A 17 -0.26 4.56 22.81
CA VAL A 17 0.07 3.43 21.92
C VAL A 17 0.83 3.93 20.70
N LEU A 18 0.34 4.99 20.06
CA LEU A 18 0.96 5.60 18.88
C LEU A 18 2.21 6.42 19.23
N LYS A 19 2.49 6.66 20.52
CA LYS A 19 3.58 7.53 21.01
C LYS A 19 3.50 8.96 20.43
N LEU A 20 2.28 9.50 20.34
CA LEU A 20 1.99 10.85 19.83
C LEU A 20 1.40 11.74 20.93
N SER A 21 1.55 13.06 20.80
CA SER A 21 0.74 14.01 21.54
C SER A 21 -0.62 14.24 20.85
N ARG A 22 -1.56 14.91 21.52
CA ARG A 22 -2.93 15.13 21.00
C ARG A 22 -2.99 15.84 19.65
N GLN A 23 -2.14 16.85 19.44
CA GLN A 23 -2.12 17.64 18.21
C GLN A 23 -1.70 16.81 16.97
N PRO A 24 -0.58 16.06 16.99
CA PRO A 24 -0.24 15.15 15.90
C PRO A 24 -1.22 13.99 15.78
N TYR A 25 -1.85 13.53 16.87
CA TYR A 25 -2.93 12.54 16.78
C TYR A 25 -4.11 13.05 15.92
N TYR A 26 -4.62 14.26 16.18
CA TYR A 26 -5.73 14.80 15.39
C TYR A 26 -5.33 15.12 13.94
N ARG A 27 -4.07 15.53 13.70
CA ARG A 27 -3.56 15.66 12.33
C ARG A 27 -3.52 14.31 11.62
N TRP A 28 -3.02 13.27 12.28
CA TRP A 28 -3.00 11.91 11.76
C TRP A 28 -4.42 11.39 11.51
N LEU A 29 -5.37 11.65 12.42
CA LEU A 29 -6.77 11.24 12.27
C LEU A 29 -7.42 11.80 11.00
N ALA A 30 -7.01 12.99 10.55
CA ALA A 30 -7.55 13.59 9.33
C ALA A 30 -7.06 12.90 8.05
N ALA A 31 -5.87 12.30 8.05
CA ALA A 31 -5.30 11.59 6.90
C ALA A 31 -4.29 10.52 7.40
N PRO A 32 -4.79 9.40 7.96
CA PRO A 32 -3.93 8.46 8.68
C PRO A 32 -3.03 7.63 7.75
N ILE A 33 -3.47 7.44 6.51
CA ILE A 33 -2.73 6.78 5.44
C ILE A 33 -2.79 7.68 4.20
N PRO A 34 -1.64 8.11 3.64
CA PRO A 34 -1.63 8.89 2.43
C PRO A 34 -2.22 8.10 1.25
N GLU A 35 -2.97 8.78 0.37
CA GLU A 35 -3.53 8.17 -0.84
C GLU A 35 -2.46 7.48 -1.70
N ALA A 36 -1.26 8.06 -1.79
CA ALA A 36 -0.14 7.47 -2.53
C ALA A 36 0.25 6.07 -2.02
N VAL A 37 0.17 5.83 -0.70
CA VAL A 37 0.47 4.51 -0.11
C VAL A 37 -0.62 3.51 -0.47
N VAL A 38 -1.88 3.94 -0.45
CA VAL A 38 -3.02 3.10 -0.84
C VAL A 38 -2.92 2.70 -2.32
N ILE A 39 -2.62 3.67 -3.19
CA ILE A 39 -2.43 3.41 -4.62
C ILE A 39 -1.24 2.47 -4.86
N GLU A 40 -0.12 2.68 -4.17
CA GLU A 40 1.04 1.81 -4.29
C GLU A 40 0.74 0.37 -3.83
N ALA A 41 -0.03 0.21 -2.76
CA ALA A 41 -0.47 -1.11 -2.29
C ALA A 41 -1.33 -1.83 -3.33
N TYR A 42 -2.37 -1.17 -3.87
CA TYR A 42 -3.22 -1.79 -4.90
C TYR A 42 -2.46 -2.14 -6.18
N ARG A 43 -1.48 -1.32 -6.56
CA ARG A 43 -0.59 -1.62 -7.70
C ARG A 43 0.31 -2.81 -7.41
N ALA A 44 0.85 -2.91 -6.20
CA ALA A 44 1.66 -4.06 -5.80
C ALA A 44 0.83 -5.34 -5.80
N ASP A 45 -0.40 -5.30 -5.26
CA ASP A 45 -1.33 -6.43 -5.27
C ASP A 45 -1.67 -6.89 -6.69
N ALA A 46 -1.97 -5.95 -7.60
CA ALA A 46 -2.24 -6.30 -9.00
C ALA A 46 -1.03 -6.93 -9.71
N LEU A 47 0.19 -6.45 -9.44
CA LEU A 47 1.41 -7.06 -9.98
C LEU A 47 1.67 -8.46 -9.38
N PHE A 48 1.37 -8.63 -8.09
CA PHE A 48 1.47 -9.93 -7.42
C PHE A 48 0.49 -10.93 -8.01
N ASP A 49 -0.77 -10.53 -8.22
CA ASP A 49 -1.79 -11.39 -8.82
C ASP A 49 -1.41 -11.79 -10.25
N ALA A 50 -0.96 -10.84 -11.06
CA ALA A 50 -0.48 -11.12 -12.41
C ALA A 50 0.73 -12.08 -12.40
N HIS A 51 1.67 -11.92 -11.47
CA HIS A 51 2.84 -12.79 -11.36
C HIS A 51 2.47 -14.19 -10.84
N ARG A 52 1.50 -14.27 -9.92
CA ARG A 52 0.98 -15.53 -9.40
C ARG A 52 0.27 -16.33 -10.48
N ASP A 53 -0.45 -15.66 -11.38
CA ASP A 53 -1.14 -16.29 -12.50
C ASP A 53 -0.16 -16.74 -13.61
N ASP A 54 0.90 -15.98 -13.87
CA ASP A 54 1.95 -16.36 -14.82
C ASP A 54 3.37 -15.91 -14.39
N PRO A 55 4.13 -16.75 -13.66
CA PRO A 55 5.40 -16.36 -13.05
C PRO A 55 6.56 -16.27 -14.04
N GLU A 56 6.38 -16.72 -15.28
CA GLU A 56 7.45 -16.74 -16.28
C GLU A 56 7.69 -15.36 -16.91
N PHE A 57 6.71 -14.48 -16.86
CA PHE A 57 6.78 -13.18 -17.52
C PHE A 57 7.40 -12.08 -16.66
N GLY A 58 8.11 -11.17 -17.34
CA GLY A 58 8.75 -10.02 -16.71
C GLY A 58 7.80 -8.85 -16.45
N TYR A 59 8.28 -7.86 -15.69
CA TYR A 59 7.50 -6.71 -15.19
C TYR A 59 6.71 -5.89 -16.23
N ARG A 60 7.08 -5.93 -17.52
CA ARG A 60 6.33 -5.23 -18.57
C ARG A 60 4.99 -5.90 -18.83
N TYR A 61 4.99 -7.22 -18.96
CA TYR A 61 3.77 -8.00 -19.10
C TYR A 61 2.89 -7.86 -17.85
N LEU A 62 3.48 -7.98 -16.66
CA LEU A 62 2.77 -7.77 -15.40
C LEU A 62 2.15 -6.36 -15.29
N ALA A 63 2.80 -5.34 -15.85
CA ALA A 63 2.25 -3.98 -15.87
C ALA A 63 1.03 -3.87 -16.79
N ASP A 64 1.04 -4.55 -17.94
CA ASP A 64 -0.08 -4.59 -18.87
C ASP A 64 -1.28 -5.33 -18.24
N GLU A 65 -1.04 -6.45 -17.56
CA GLU A 65 -2.07 -7.17 -16.79
C GLU A 65 -2.62 -6.33 -15.63
N ALA A 66 -1.76 -5.63 -14.89
CA ALA A 66 -2.20 -4.71 -13.84
C ALA A 66 -3.04 -3.55 -14.39
N GLU A 67 -2.72 -3.03 -15.58
CA GLU A 67 -3.54 -2.03 -16.27
C GLU A 67 -4.91 -2.61 -16.67
N ALA A 68 -4.95 -3.84 -17.21
CA ALA A 68 -6.19 -4.54 -17.51
C ALA A 68 -7.06 -4.79 -16.25
N ALA A 69 -6.42 -4.97 -15.09
CA ALA A 69 -7.05 -5.06 -13.77
C ALA A 69 -7.43 -3.68 -13.16
N GLY A 70 -7.25 -2.58 -13.89
CA GLY A 70 -7.63 -1.23 -13.46
C GLY A 70 -6.61 -0.53 -12.58
N GLN A 71 -5.36 -1.03 -12.50
CA GLN A 71 -4.26 -0.44 -11.75
C GLN A 71 -3.13 0.05 -12.68
N PRO A 72 -3.37 1.05 -13.55
CA PRO A 72 -2.36 1.55 -14.48
C PRO A 72 -1.19 2.19 -13.72
N MET A 73 0.03 1.98 -14.22
CA MET A 73 1.24 2.56 -13.66
C MET A 73 2.35 2.71 -14.70
N ALA A 74 3.28 3.64 -14.44
CA ALA A 74 4.47 3.74 -15.26
C ALA A 74 5.31 2.45 -15.17
N ALA A 75 5.90 2.02 -16.29
CA ALA A 75 6.78 0.85 -16.34
C ALA A 75 7.92 0.88 -15.30
N ARG A 76 8.43 2.08 -14.96
CA ARG A 76 9.43 2.25 -13.90
C ARG A 76 8.89 1.93 -12.51
N THR A 77 7.62 2.22 -12.25
CA THR A 77 6.94 1.88 -11.00
C THR A 77 6.75 0.38 -10.90
N ALA A 78 6.26 -0.27 -11.98
CA ALA A 78 6.12 -1.71 -12.04
C ALA A 78 7.46 -2.42 -11.81
N TRP A 79 8.52 -2.01 -12.52
CA TRP A 79 9.87 -2.54 -12.31
C TRP A 79 10.34 -2.42 -10.86
N ARG A 80 10.18 -1.24 -10.24
CA ARG A 80 10.61 -1.01 -8.84
C ARG A 80 9.85 -1.93 -7.88
N LEU A 81 8.54 -2.08 -8.05
CA LEU A 81 7.70 -2.92 -7.19
C LEU A 81 8.03 -4.41 -7.37
N CYS A 82 8.10 -4.90 -8.60
CA CYS A 82 8.50 -6.29 -8.88
C CYS A 82 9.91 -6.58 -8.37
N SER A 83 10.87 -5.69 -8.61
CA SER A 83 12.27 -5.85 -8.18
C SER A 83 12.44 -5.81 -6.67
N ALA A 84 11.60 -5.06 -5.95
CA ALA A 84 11.67 -4.99 -4.48
C ALA A 84 11.06 -6.22 -3.79
N ASN A 85 10.26 -7.01 -4.52
CA ASN A 85 9.54 -8.17 -3.99
C ASN A 85 9.94 -9.49 -4.68
N ASP A 86 10.99 -9.46 -5.51
CA ASP A 86 11.48 -10.61 -6.28
C ASP A 86 10.45 -11.27 -7.22
N TRP A 87 9.52 -10.49 -7.76
CA TRP A 87 8.50 -10.95 -8.73
C TRP A 87 9.00 -10.78 -10.17
N PHE A 88 9.98 -11.58 -10.56
CA PHE A 88 10.48 -11.65 -11.92
C PHE A 88 10.47 -13.09 -12.41
N SER A 89 10.54 -13.26 -13.74
CA SER A 89 10.73 -14.52 -14.43
C SER A 89 11.66 -15.43 -13.62
N GLY A 90 11.12 -16.54 -13.14
CA GLY A 90 11.78 -17.40 -12.15
C GLY A 90 13.22 -17.71 -12.54
N SER A 91 14.13 -17.46 -11.61
CA SER A 91 15.35 -18.26 -11.53
C SER A 91 14.90 -19.71 -11.34
N SER A 92 14.99 -20.50 -12.41
CA SER A 92 15.06 -21.95 -12.31
C SER A 92 16.22 -22.37 -11.41
#